data_AF-A0A7X8C001-F1
#
_entry.id   AF-A0A7X8C001-F1
#
_cell.length_a   1.000
_cell.length_b   1.000
_cell.length_c   1.000
_cell.angle_alpha   90.00
_cell.angle_beta   90.00
_cell.angle_gamma   90.00
#
_symmetry.space_group_name_H-M   'P 1'
#
loop_
_entity.id
_entity.type
_entity.pdbx_description
1 polymer ?
#
loop_
_entity_poly.entity_id
_entity_poly.type
_entity_poly.pdbx_seq_one_letter_code
_entity_poly.pdbx_strand_id
1 'polypeptide(L)'
;MENKIIKKYNRPIFFFGLSLLIPWVLWFTVAYISHLPEQSSSLTIIQALLAILGLLAPTFVAAYLFLSDKELLNDLKKRCISQKGFNPIYTFLAFTLIFISIVMAQLISLLFGHGIDQFYISGSPSFTSSLLSPWFILLFAPAV
;
A
#
# COMPACT_ATOMS: atom_id res chain seq x y z
N MET A 1 -0.51 -15.91 28.18
CA MET A 1 -1.63 -15.03 27.74
C MET A 1 -1.62 -14.79 26.24
N GLU A 2 -0.46 -14.58 25.60
CA GLU A 2 -0.29 -14.43 24.14
C GLU A 2 -0.99 -15.51 23.29
N ASN A 3 -0.86 -16.79 23.66
CA ASN A 3 -1.51 -17.88 22.92
C ASN A 3 -3.05 -17.83 22.95
N LYS A 4 -3.67 -17.10 23.87
CA LYS A 4 -5.13 -16.92 23.90
C LYS A 4 -5.59 -15.79 22.98
N ILE A 5 -4.83 -14.68 22.90
CA ILE A 5 -5.20 -13.56 22.04
C ILE A 5 -5.02 -13.90 20.55
N ILE A 6 -3.99 -14.67 20.18
CA ILE A 6 -3.76 -15.10 18.79
C ILE A 6 -4.95 -15.89 18.25
N LYS A 7 -5.58 -16.74 19.07
CA LYS A 7 -6.77 -17.52 18.67
C LYS A 7 -7.99 -16.66 18.33
N LYS A 8 -8.05 -15.39 18.75
CA LYS A 8 -9.12 -14.46 18.39
C LYS A 8 -8.95 -13.88 16.99
N TYR A 9 -7.75 -13.95 16.40
CA TYR A 9 -7.51 -13.60 15.00
C TYR A 9 -7.93 -14.75 14.07
N ASN A 10 -9.22 -15.10 14.09
CA ASN A 10 -9.76 -16.32 13.48
C ASN A 10 -10.62 -16.09 12.23
N ARG A 11 -10.62 -14.87 11.67
CA ARG A 11 -11.40 -14.52 10.47
C ARG A 11 -10.54 -14.18 9.25
N PRO A 12 -9.54 -15.00 8.88
CA PRO A 12 -8.62 -14.67 7.78
C PRO A 12 -9.35 -14.62 6.43
N ILE A 13 -10.23 -15.57 6.14
CA ILE A 13 -10.98 -15.60 4.87
C ILE A 13 -11.85 -14.35 4.71
N PHE A 14 -12.50 -13.91 5.79
CA PHE A 14 -13.30 -12.68 5.77
C PHE A 14 -12.42 -11.45 5.53
N PHE A 15 -11.30 -11.33 6.26
CA PHE A 15 -10.37 -10.23 6.09
C PHE A 15 -9.82 -10.19 4.66
N PHE A 16 -9.13 -11.24 4.21
CA PHE A 16 -8.52 -11.26 2.88
C PHE A 16 -9.55 -11.21 1.76
N GLY A 17 -10.72 -11.84 1.93
CA GLY A 17 -11.81 -11.81 0.96
C GLY A 17 -12.32 -10.39 0.73
N LEU A 18 -12.66 -9.66 1.79
CA LEU A 18 -13.15 -8.28 1.64
C LEU A 18 -12.04 -7.29 1.26
N SER A 19 -10.84 -7.46 1.84
CA SER A 19 -9.66 -6.67 1.49
C SER A 19 -9.21 -6.86 0.03
N LEU A 20 -9.66 -7.93 -0.64
CA LEU A 20 -9.45 -8.14 -2.08
C LEU A 20 -10.63 -7.60 -2.90
N LEU A 21 -11.86 -8.02 -2.55
CA LEU A 21 -13.05 -7.75 -3.35
C LEU A 21 -13.40 -6.26 -3.39
N ILE A 22 -13.27 -5.55 -2.26
CA ILE A 22 -13.62 -4.13 -2.21
C ILE A 22 -12.67 -3.30 -3.09
N PRO A 23 -11.32 -3.40 -2.95
CA PRO A 23 -10.42 -2.69 -3.87
C PRO A 23 -10.62 -3.08 -5.31
N TRP A 24 -10.88 -4.35 -5.62
CA TRP A 24 -11.16 -4.78 -6.99
C TRP A 24 -12.32 -4.01 -7.60
N VAL A 25 -13.48 -4.00 -6.94
CA VAL A 25 -14.66 -3.29 -7.47
C VAL A 25 -14.36 -1.81 -7.65
N LEU A 26 -13.72 -1.18 -6.67
CA LEU A 26 -13.41 0.25 -6.72
C LEU A 26 -12.39 0.58 -7.81
N TRP A 27 -11.29 -0.17 -7.91
CA TRP A 27 -10.22 0.08 -8.88
C TRP A 27 -10.57 -0.35 -10.30
N PHE A 28 -11.37 -1.41 -10.49
CA PHE A 28 -11.93 -1.71 -11.81
C PHE A 28 -12.87 -0.58 -12.28
N THR A 29 -13.62 0.03 -11.36
CA THR A 29 -14.42 1.22 -11.68
C THR A 29 -13.53 2.40 -12.06
N VAL A 30 -12.46 2.67 -11.31
CA VAL A 30 -11.47 3.72 -11.67
C VAL A 30 -10.87 3.47 -13.06
N ALA A 31 -10.44 2.23 -13.33
CA ALA A 31 -9.87 1.85 -14.62
C ALA A 31 -10.88 1.97 -15.76
N TYR A 32 -12.15 1.67 -15.52
CA TYR A 32 -13.20 1.89 -16.51
C TYR A 32 -13.38 3.38 -16.81
N ILE A 33 -13.54 4.22 -15.78
CA ILE A 33 -13.74 5.67 -15.96
C ILE A 33 -12.50 6.30 -16.63
N SER A 34 -11.28 5.79 -16.39
CA SER A 34 -10.06 6.35 -16.98
C SER A 34 -9.98 6.21 -18.49
N HIS A 35 -10.79 5.34 -19.11
CA HIS A 35 -10.86 5.15 -20.57
C HIS A 35 -12.00 5.94 -21.23
N LEU A 36 -12.80 6.69 -20.46
CA LEU A 36 -13.86 7.51 -21.04
C LEU A 36 -13.26 8.68 -21.84
N PRO A 37 -13.83 8.99 -23.02
CA PRO A 37 -13.28 10.01 -23.93
C PRO A 37 -13.37 11.44 -23.39
N GLU A 38 -14.35 11.72 -22.53
CA GLU A 38 -14.53 13.01 -21.88
C GLU A 38 -14.29 12.88 -20.37
N GLN A 39 -13.29 13.59 -19.87
CA GLN A 39 -12.99 13.70 -18.45
C GLN A 39 -13.48 15.05 -17.93
N SER A 40 -14.65 15.04 -17.31
CA SER A 40 -15.12 16.18 -16.55
C SER A 40 -14.38 16.29 -15.21
N SER A 41 -14.34 17.49 -14.64
CA SER A 41 -13.75 17.72 -13.31
C SER A 41 -14.39 16.83 -12.23
N SER A 42 -15.69 16.56 -12.33
CA SER A 42 -16.41 15.69 -11.39
C SER A 42 -15.99 14.21 -11.51
N LEU A 43 -15.84 13.70 -12.74
CA LEU A 43 -15.36 12.33 -12.98
C LEU A 43 -13.94 12.14 -12.48
N THR A 44 -13.09 13.16 -12.67
CA THR A 44 -11.70 13.14 -12.18
C THR A 44 -11.67 13.04 -10.64
N ILE A 45 -12.49 13.84 -9.94
CA ILE A 45 -12.62 13.77 -8.47
C ILE A 45 -13.12 12.39 -8.01
N ILE A 46 -14.13 11.84 -8.69
CA ILE A 46 -14.68 10.51 -8.36
C ILE A 46 -13.61 9.44 -8.52
N GLN A 47 -12.81 9.48 -9.59
CA GLN A 47 -11.70 8.54 -9.77
C GLN A 47 -10.70 8.60 -8.61
N ALA A 48 -10.28 9.79 -8.19
CA ALA A 48 -9.35 9.94 -7.07
C ALA A 48 -9.93 9.42 -5.76
N LEU A 49 -11.21 9.70 -5.48
CA LEU A 49 -11.91 9.20 -4.29
C LEU A 49 -11.98 7.67 -4.30
N LEU A 50 -12.39 7.07 -5.42
CA LEU A 50 -12.46 5.61 -5.56
C LEU A 50 -11.07 4.96 -5.45
N ALA A 51 -10.02 5.60 -5.98
CA ALA A 51 -8.65 5.12 -5.86
C ALA A 51 -8.19 5.09 -4.39
N ILE A 52 -8.43 6.17 -3.64
CA ILE A 52 -8.09 6.27 -2.21
C ILE A 52 -8.93 5.30 -1.39
N LEU A 53 -10.24 5.19 -1.66
CA LEU A 53 -11.11 4.26 -0.95
C LEU A 53 -10.71 2.80 -1.21
N GLY A 54 -10.31 2.46 -2.44
CA GLY A 54 -9.76 1.15 -2.77
C GLY A 54 -8.46 0.89 -2.02
N LEU A 55 -7.58 1.90 -1.90
CA LEU A 55 -6.37 1.78 -1.09
C LEU A 55 -6.73 1.51 0.38
N LEU A 56 -7.61 2.31 0.99
CA LEU A 56 -7.98 2.24 2.42
C LEU A 56 -8.89 1.06 2.82
N ALA A 57 -9.45 0.32 1.85
CA ALA A 57 -10.43 -0.72 2.14
C ALA A 57 -9.92 -1.80 3.12
N PRO A 58 -8.68 -2.35 3.00
CA PRO A 58 -8.17 -3.33 3.96
C PRO A 58 -8.10 -2.78 5.38
N THR A 59 -7.72 -1.51 5.54
CA THR A 59 -7.71 -0.82 6.83
C THR A 59 -9.10 -0.69 7.42
N PHE A 60 -10.13 -0.38 6.62
CA PHE A 60 -11.51 -0.35 7.12
C PHE A 60 -12.03 -1.73 7.51
N VAL A 61 -11.69 -2.77 6.73
CA VAL A 61 -12.04 -4.16 7.07
C VAL A 61 -11.34 -4.59 8.37
N ALA A 62 -10.05 -4.28 8.52
CA ALA A 62 -9.30 -4.51 9.75
C ALA A 62 -9.93 -3.75 10.93
N ALA A 63 -10.20 -2.46 10.76
CA ALA A 63 -10.81 -1.62 11.79
C ALA A 63 -12.17 -2.19 12.25
N TYR A 64 -13.01 -2.64 11.32
CA TYR A 64 -14.26 -3.31 11.66
C TYR A 64 -14.04 -4.56 12.52
N LEU A 65 -13.09 -5.43 12.15
CA LEU A 65 -12.76 -6.63 12.91
C LEU A 65 -12.23 -6.32 14.32
N PHE A 66 -11.35 -5.32 14.44
CA PHE A 66 -10.82 -4.88 15.73
C PHE A 66 -11.89 -4.22 16.60
N LEU A 67 -12.73 -3.34 16.05
CA LEU A 67 -13.79 -2.66 16.79
C LEU A 67 -14.89 -3.63 17.25
N SER A 68 -15.07 -4.75 16.55
CA SER A 68 -16.04 -5.79 16.89
C SER A 68 -15.63 -6.64 18.11
N ASP A 69 -14.35 -6.65 18.52
CA ASP A 69 -13.86 -7.35 19.71
C ASP A 69 -12.94 -6.45 20.56
N LYS A 70 -13.43 -6.07 21.75
CA LYS A 70 -12.71 -5.17 22.66
C LYS A 70 -11.32 -5.69 23.07
N GLU A 71 -11.11 -7.00 23.13
CA GLU A 71 -9.80 -7.57 23.45
C GLU A 71 -8.82 -7.39 22.29
N LEU A 72 -9.26 -7.62 21.05
CA LEU A 72 -8.44 -7.37 19.86
C LEU A 72 -8.09 -5.89 19.73
N LEU A 73 -9.06 -5.00 19.98
CA LEU A 73 -8.81 -3.54 19.96
C LEU A 73 -7.76 -3.13 21.01
N ASN A 74 -7.83 -3.70 22.21
CA ASN A 74 -6.88 -3.40 23.27
C ASN A 74 -5.47 -3.94 22.95
N ASP A 75 -5.38 -5.13 22.34
CA ASP A 75 -4.12 -5.69 21.84
C ASP A 75 -3.50 -4.79 20.76
N LEU A 76 -4.30 -4.31 19.80
CA LEU A 76 -3.86 -3.37 18.76
C LEU A 76 -3.30 -2.08 19.37
N LYS A 77 -4.06 -1.44 20.28
CA LYS A 77 -3.61 -0.21 20.97
C LYS A 77 -2.27 -0.43 21.68
N LYS A 78 -2.14 -1.56 22.37
CA LYS A 78 -0.90 -1.92 23.07
C LYS A 78 0.27 -2.07 22.10
N ARG A 79 0.07 -2.71 20.94
CA ARG A 79 1.09 -2.88 19.89
C ARG A 79 1.48 -1.56 19.23
N CYS A 80 0.53 -0.66 18.99
CA CYS A 80 0.82 0.66 18.43
C CYS A 80 1.63 1.56 19.39
N ILE A 81 1.38 1.48 20.70
CA ILE A 81 2.06 2.31 21.70
C ILE A 81 3.38 1.68 22.17
N SER A 82 3.47 0.35 22.18
CA SER A 82 4.66 -0.38 22.61
C SER A 82 5.71 -0.42 21.51
N GLN A 83 6.68 0.50 21.53
CA GLN A 83 7.87 0.47 20.66
C GLN A 83 8.88 -0.65 20.96
N LYS A 84 8.56 -1.59 21.86
CA LYS A 84 9.43 -2.73 22.17
C LYS A 84 9.51 -3.64 20.93
N GLY A 85 10.62 -3.57 20.20
CA GLY A 85 10.90 -4.51 19.11
C GLY A 85 11.60 -3.96 17.87
N PHE A 86 11.89 -2.66 17.79
CA PHE A 86 12.65 -2.13 16.65
C PHE A 86 14.13 -2.53 16.76
N ASN A 87 14.54 -3.48 15.92
CA ASN A 87 15.94 -3.82 15.74
C ASN A 87 16.57 -2.79 14.77
N PRO A 88 17.62 -2.06 15.16
CA PRO A 88 18.23 -1.03 14.31
C PRO A 88 18.73 -1.58 12.97
N ILE A 89 19.17 -2.85 12.94
CA ILE A 89 19.63 -3.52 11.72
C ILE A 89 18.45 -3.71 10.76
N TYR A 90 17.31 -4.22 11.25
CA TYR A 90 16.13 -4.41 10.41
C TYR A 90 15.52 -3.09 9.95
N THR A 91 15.56 -2.05 10.79
CA THR A 91 15.17 -0.70 10.38
C THR A 91 16.07 -0.17 9.27
N PHE A 92 17.40 -0.29 9.42
CA PHE A 92 18.35 0.12 8.39
C PHE A 92 18.12 -0.63 7.07
N LEU A 93 17.92 -1.95 7.15
CA LEU A 93 17.61 -2.78 5.98
C LEU A 93 16.30 -2.35 5.32
N ALA A 94 15.23 -2.06 6.08
CA ALA A 94 13.95 -1.63 5.52
C ALA A 94 14.06 -0.36 4.66
N PHE A 95 14.93 0.58 5.03
CA PHE A 95 15.17 1.79 4.23
C PHE A 95 16.15 1.57 3.07
N THR A 96 17.21 0.79 3.27
CA THR A 96 18.29 0.67 2.27
C THR A 96 18.05 -0.38 1.20
N LEU A 97 17.30 -1.44 1.52
CA LEU A 97 17.12 -2.58 0.61
C LEU A 97 16.41 -2.18 -0.68
N ILE A 98 15.47 -1.23 -0.64
CA ILE A 98 14.77 -0.73 -1.83
C ILE A 98 15.73 -0.02 -2.79
N PHE A 99 16.64 0.81 -2.28
CA PHE A 99 17.62 1.49 -3.13
C PHE A 99 18.65 0.52 -3.68
N ILE A 100 19.16 -0.39 -2.83
CA ILE A 100 20.12 -1.41 -3.25
C ILE A 100 19.49 -2.31 -4.31
N SER A 101 18.23 -2.73 -4.15
CA SER A 101 17.57 -3.60 -5.12
C SER A 101 17.38 -2.92 -6.48
N ILE A 102 17.02 -1.63 -6.50
CA ILE A 102 16.92 -0.86 -7.76
C ILE A 102 18.28 -0.78 -8.46
N VAL A 103 19.33 -0.40 -7.76
CA VAL A 103 20.69 -0.29 -8.35
C VAL A 103 21.19 -1.65 -8.83
N MET A 104 20.96 -2.71 -8.05
CA MET A 104 21.33 -4.08 -8.43
C MET A 104 20.56 -4.55 -9.67
N ALA A 105 19.27 -4.25 -9.76
CA ALA A 105 18.46 -4.58 -10.94
C ALA A 105 19.00 -3.87 -12.20
N GLN A 106 19.39 -2.60 -12.09
CA GLN A 106 20.04 -1.86 -13.19
C GLN A 106 21.41 -2.45 -13.55
N LEU A 107 22.22 -2.85 -12.58
CA LEU A 107 23.50 -3.52 -12.86
C LEU A 107 23.32 -4.83 -13.62
N ILE A 108 22.33 -5.64 -13.21
CA ILE A 108 22.01 -6.90 -13.87
C ILE A 108 21.48 -6.64 -15.29
N SER A 109 20.69 -5.58 -15.51
CA SER A 109 20.13 -5.29 -16.84
C SER A 109 21.21 -4.97 -17.90
N LEU A 110 22.40 -4.52 -17.50
CA LEU A 110 23.53 -4.33 -18.43
C LEU A 110 23.95 -5.64 -19.11
N LEU A 111 23.83 -6.78 -18.41
CA LEU A 111 24.11 -8.11 -18.98
C LEU A 111 23.13 -8.48 -20.11
N PHE A 112 21.99 -7.78 -20.19
CA PHE A 112 20.94 -7.96 -21.19
C PHE A 112 20.94 -6.85 -22.27
N GLY A 113 21.99 -6.03 -22.33
CA GLY A 113 22.15 -5.01 -23.37
C GLY A 113 21.49 -3.66 -23.07
N HIS A 114 21.04 -3.42 -21.84
CA HIS A 114 20.65 -2.07 -21.42
C HIS A 114 21.88 -1.15 -21.28
N GLY A 115 21.68 0.15 -21.49
CA GLY A 115 22.75 1.13 -21.42
C GLY A 115 23.04 1.66 -20.02
N ILE A 116 24.21 2.27 -19.85
CA ILE A 116 24.66 2.90 -18.60
C ILE A 116 23.86 4.20 -18.32
N ASP A 117 23.17 4.73 -19.32
CA ASP A 117 22.32 5.91 -19.21
C ASP A 117 21.19 5.76 -18.18
N GLN A 118 20.78 4.54 -17.81
CA GLN A 118 19.79 4.31 -16.76
C GLN A 118 20.27 4.70 -15.34
N PHE A 119 21.58 4.86 -15.13
CA PHE A 119 22.15 5.24 -13.83
C PHE A 119 22.11 6.76 -13.62
N TYR A 120 20.92 7.33 -13.60
CA TYR A 120 20.70 8.75 -13.33
C TYR A 120 19.45 8.98 -12.51
N ILE A 121 19.42 10.11 -11.79
CA ILE A 121 18.24 10.57 -11.07
C ILE A 121 17.43 11.45 -12.02
N SER A 122 16.27 10.97 -12.46
CA SER A 122 15.43 11.66 -13.46
C SER A 122 14.84 12.99 -12.97
N GLY A 123 14.81 13.24 -11.66
CA GLY A 123 14.22 14.43 -11.05
C GLY A 123 12.69 14.54 -11.15
N SER A 124 12.05 13.63 -11.90
CA SER A 124 10.60 13.59 -12.13
C SER A 124 10.09 12.14 -12.17
N PRO A 125 8.87 11.88 -11.67
CA PRO A 125 8.25 10.56 -11.78
C PRO A 125 8.04 10.16 -13.24
N SER A 126 8.28 8.89 -13.57
CA SER A 126 8.05 8.34 -14.91
C SER A 126 6.57 8.11 -15.24
N PHE A 127 5.69 8.15 -14.23
CA PHE A 127 4.25 8.06 -14.39
C PHE A 127 3.56 9.27 -13.77
N THR A 128 2.51 9.74 -14.45
CA THR A 128 1.68 10.85 -13.98
C THR A 128 0.31 10.33 -13.58
N SER A 129 -0.30 10.97 -12.59
CA SER A 129 -1.72 10.83 -12.32
C SER A 129 -2.35 12.21 -12.32
N SER A 130 -3.62 12.31 -12.73
CA SER A 130 -4.30 13.60 -12.93
C SER A 130 -4.54 14.39 -11.64
N LEU A 131 -4.59 13.71 -10.49
CA LEU A 131 -4.94 14.33 -9.19
C LEU A 131 -4.01 13.96 -8.05
N LEU A 132 -3.45 12.75 -8.03
CA LEU A 132 -2.63 12.28 -6.92
C LEU A 132 -1.16 12.24 -7.31
N SER A 133 -0.30 12.83 -6.48
CA SER A 133 1.14 12.71 -6.70
C SER A 133 1.54 11.23 -6.63
N PRO A 134 2.34 10.71 -7.58
CA PRO A 134 2.98 9.40 -7.50
C PRO A 134 3.64 9.14 -6.13
N TRP A 135 4.28 10.16 -5.58
CA TRP A 135 4.95 10.10 -4.27
C TRP A 135 3.98 9.89 -3.12
N PHE A 136 2.78 10.47 -3.19
CA PHE A 136 1.75 10.26 -2.19
C PHE A 136 1.34 8.78 -2.15
N ILE A 137 1.12 8.17 -3.31
CA ILE A 137 0.73 6.75 -3.40
C ILE A 137 1.84 5.85 -2.84
N LEU A 138 3.10 6.08 -3.24
CA LEU A 138 4.25 5.26 -2.81
C LEU A 138 4.54 5.34 -1.31
N LEU A 139 4.34 6.51 -0.69
CA LEU A 139 4.57 6.69 0.75
C LEU A 139 3.45 6.09 1.60
N PHE A 140 2.20 6.17 1.14
CA PHE A 140 1.06 5.72 1.92
C PHE A 140 0.66 4.27 1.68
N ALA A 141 0.98 3.68 0.53
CA ALA A 141 0.65 2.29 0.24
C ALA A 141 1.19 1.28 1.29
N PRO A 142 2.40 1.43 1.85
CA PRO A 142 2.88 0.53 2.90
C PRO A 142 2.19 0.69 4.26
N ALA A 143 1.47 1.80 4.48
CA ALA A 143 0.81 2.11 5.74
C ALA A 143 -0.62 1.55 5.85
N VAL A 144 -1.14 1.00 4.74
CA VAL A 144 -2.53 0.58 4.56
C VAL A 144 -2.58 -0.91 4.22
#